data_AF-A0A0F9M9K0-F1
#
_entry.id   AF-A0A0F9M9K0-F1
#
_cell.length_a   1.000
_cell.length_b   1.000
_cell.length_c   1.000
_cell.angle_alpha   90.00
_cell.angle_beta   90.00
_cell.angle_gamma   90.00
#
_symmetry.space_group_name_H-M   'P 1'
#
loop_
_entity.id
_entity.type
_entity.pdbx_description
1 polymer ?
#
loop_
_entity_poly.entity_id
_entity_poly.type
_entity_poly.pdbx_seq_one_letter_code
_entity_poly.pdbx_strand_id
1 'polypeptide(L)' 'SEGDILILKSNLSGTNGIVTVANATGSDTFILAGGANFVLDHIDDRLMCIHNGTEWVEISRSSNS' A
#
# COMPACT_ATOMS: atom_id res chain seq x y z
N SER A 1 5.44 -12.98 -8.55
CA SER A 1 6.36 -12.89 -9.70
C SER A 1 6.61 -11.43 -10.04
N GLU A 2 7.77 -11.11 -10.62
CA GLU A 2 8.00 -9.78 -11.18
C GLU A 2 6.86 -9.40 -12.14
N GLY A 3 6.40 -8.16 -12.08
CA GLY A 3 5.28 -7.65 -12.85
C GLY A 3 3.91 -7.89 -12.22
N ASP A 4 3.82 -8.65 -11.13
CA ASP A 4 2.55 -8.82 -10.41
C ASP A 4 2.06 -7.48 -9.84
N ILE A 5 0.75 -7.28 -9.89
CA ILE A 5 0.09 -6.11 -9.32
C ILE A 5 -0.66 -6.52 -8.05
N LEU A 6 -0.34 -5.85 -6.96
CA LEU A 6 -1.10 -5.90 -5.71
C LEU A 6 -1.97 -4.65 -5.61
N ILE A 7 -3.25 -4.84 -5.33
CA ILE A 7 -4.20 -3.77 -5.05
C ILE A 7 -4.77 -4.01 -3.66
N LEU A 8 -4.48 -3.10 -2.74
CA LEU A 8 -5.10 -3.06 -1.42
C LEU A 8 -6.20 -2.01 -1.44
N LYS A 9 -7.37 -2.35 -0.89
CA LYS A 9 -8.50 -1.44 -0.72
C LYS A 9 -9.04 -1.60 0.69
N SER A 10 -9.32 -0.49 1.36
CA SER A 10 -10.17 -0.55 2.55
C SER A 10 -11.57 -1.06 2.16
N ASN A 11 -12.10 -1.99 2.95
CA ASN A 11 -13.50 -2.42 2.88
C ASN A 11 -14.30 -1.97 4.11
N LEU A 12 -13.73 -1.08 4.92
CA LEU A 12 -14.28 -0.72 6.22
C LEU A 12 -15.05 0.59 6.13
N SER A 13 -16.27 0.56 6.66
CA SER A 13 -17.08 1.74 6.93
C SER A 13 -17.05 2.03 8.43
N GLY A 14 -16.15 2.90 8.89
CA GLY A 14 -16.05 3.35 10.28
C GLY A 14 -14.69 3.13 10.95
N THR A 15 -14.53 3.60 12.18
CA THR A 15 -13.25 3.78 12.89
C THR A 15 -12.53 2.49 13.32
N ASN A 16 -13.14 1.31 13.14
CA ASN A 16 -12.62 0.04 13.64
C ASN A 16 -12.01 -0.80 12.50
N GLY A 17 -10.78 -0.46 12.14
CA GLY A 17 -9.91 -1.31 11.32
C GLY A 17 -8.95 -0.47 10.49
N ILE A 18 -7.89 -0.03 11.15
CA ILE A 18 -6.80 0.70 10.49
C ILE A 18 -5.79 -0.36 10.04
N VAL A 19 -5.48 -0.39 8.75
CA VAL A 19 -4.37 -1.18 8.22
C VAL A 19 -3.26 -0.24 7.82
N THR A 20 -2.08 -0.41 8.42
CA THR A 20 -0.89 0.36 8.05
C THR A 20 0.01 -0.51 7.18
N VAL A 21 0.26 -0.07 5.95
CA VAL A 21 1.32 -0.61 5.09
C VAL A 21 2.59 0.16 5.42
N ALA A 22 3.55 -0.52 6.03
CA ALA A 22 4.80 0.09 6.44
C ALA A 22 5.75 0.25 5.25
N ASN A 23 6.33 1.44 5.11
CA ASN A 23 7.44 1.66 4.19
C ASN A 23 8.71 0.98 4.75
N ALA A 24 9.34 0.14 3.93
CA ALA A 24 10.59 -0.55 4.27
C ALA A 24 11.36 -0.93 2.99
N THR A 25 12.58 -1.47 3.15
CA THR A 25 13.42 -1.94 2.04
C THR A 25 13.97 -3.33 2.35
N GLY A 26 14.23 -4.14 1.33
CA GLY A 26 14.67 -5.53 1.42
C GLY A 26 13.66 -6.51 0.84
N SER A 27 13.99 -7.80 0.86
CA SER A 27 13.14 -8.85 0.29
C SER A 27 11.71 -8.79 0.86
N ASP A 28 10.71 -8.78 -0.04
CA ASP A 28 9.29 -8.83 0.29
C ASP A 28 8.73 -7.60 1.01
N THR A 29 9.43 -6.46 0.94
CA THR A 29 9.00 -5.19 1.57
C THR A 29 8.30 -4.23 0.61
N PHE A 30 7.71 -3.16 1.16
CA PHE A 30 7.00 -2.11 0.41
C PHE A 30 7.83 -0.84 0.32
N ILE A 31 8.16 -0.41 -0.90
CA ILE A 31 8.73 0.91 -1.17
C ILE A 31 7.59 1.86 -1.52
N LEU A 32 7.27 2.77 -0.60
CA LEU A 32 6.15 3.68 -0.71
C LEU A 32 6.62 5.09 -1.07
N ALA A 33 5.80 5.82 -1.84
CA ALA A 33 6.07 7.21 -2.20
C ALA A 33 6.37 8.08 -0.97
N GLY A 34 7.41 8.90 -1.09
CA GLY A 34 7.88 9.78 -0.01
C GLY A 34 8.56 9.06 1.17
N GLY A 35 8.76 7.73 1.10
CA GLY A 35 9.34 6.96 2.20
C GLY A 35 8.45 6.90 3.45
N ALA A 36 7.15 7.14 3.28
CA ALA A 36 6.18 7.20 4.37
C ALA A 36 5.24 6.00 4.34
N ASN A 37 4.84 5.53 5.52
CA ASN A 37 3.79 4.53 5.66
C ASN A 37 2.49 5.00 4.99
N PHE A 38 1.71 4.05 4.50
CA PHE A 38 0.36 4.32 4.03
C PHE A 38 -0.65 3.72 4.99
N VAL A 39 -1.64 4.51 5.40
CA VAL A 39 -2.67 4.10 6.35
C VAL A 39 -3.96 3.94 5.54
N LEU A 40 -4.56 2.75 5.56
CA LEU A 40 -5.89 2.51 5.03
C LEU A 40 -6.88 2.69 6.18
N ASP A 41 -7.38 3.90 6.36
CA ASP A 41 -8.36 4.24 7.41
C ASP A 41 -9.66 4.85 6.85
N HIS A 42 -9.72 5.14 5.56
CA HIS A 42 -10.92 5.58 4.86
C HIS A 42 -11.43 4.57 3.83
N ILE A 43 -12.74 4.50 3.60
CA ILE A 43 -13.39 3.52 2.68
C ILE A 43 -12.93 3.69 1.22
N ASP A 44 -12.49 4.89 0.87
CA ASP A 44 -12.00 5.22 -0.46
C ASP A 44 -10.51 4.93 -0.63
N ASP A 45 -9.83 4.47 0.42
CA ASP A 45 -8.40 4.24 0.34
C ASP A 45 -8.02 3.07 -0.53
N ARG A 46 -7.02 3.35 -1.38
CA ARG A 46 -6.42 2.39 -2.29
C ARG A 46 -4.91 2.56 -2.31
N LEU A 47 -4.21 1.44 -2.32
CA LEU A 47 -2.78 1.37 -2.62
C LEU A 47 -2.58 0.36 -3.74
N MET A 48 -1.84 0.76 -4.76
CA MET A 48 -1.43 -0.09 -5.87
C MET A 48 0.09 -0.21 -5.89
N CYS A 49 0.59 -1.44 -5.93
CA CYS A 49 2.01 -1.75 -6.02
C CYS A 49 2.30 -2.71 -7.17
N ILE A 50 3.48 -2.59 -7.76
CA ILE A 50 4.05 -3.57 -8.69
C ILE A 50 5.21 -4.31 -8.04
N HIS A 51 5.27 -5.62 -8.20
CA HIS A 51 6.42 -6.41 -7.76
C HIS A 51 7.58 -6.25 -8.76
N ASN A 52 8.71 -5.68 -8.34
CA ASN A 52 9.87 -5.43 -9.22
C ASN A 52 10.84 -6.62 -9.32
N GLY A 53 10.46 -7.78 -8.77
CA GLY A 53 11.32 -8.96 -8.67
C GLY A 53 11.99 -9.13 -7.29
N THR A 54 11.90 -8.13 -6.41
CA THR A 54 12.39 -8.20 -5.01
C THR A 54 11.42 -7.56 -4.01
N GLU A 55 10.81 -6.44 -4.38
CA GLU A 55 10.01 -5.58 -3.52
C GLU A 55 8.68 -5.20 -4.20
N TRP A 56 7.71 -4.80 -3.38
CA TRP A 56 6.48 -4.16 -3.82
C TRP A 56 6.68 -2.65 -3.90
N VAL A 57 6.79 -2.12 -5.11
CA VAL A 57 7.00 -0.69 -5.34
C VAL A 57 5.65 -0.04 -5.61
N GLU A 58 5.34 1.02 -4.87
CA GLU A 58 4.12 1.78 -5.11
C GLU A 58 4.11 2.41 -6.51
N ILE A 59 2.96 2.32 -7.16
CA ILE A 59 2.67 2.99 -8.44
C ILE A 59 1.56 4.02 -8.33
N SER A 60 0.68 3.90 -7.32
CA SER A 60 -0.41 4.84 -7.07
C SER A 60 -1.00 4.63 -5.68
N ARG A 61 -1.52 5.71 -5.09
CA ARG A 61 -2.30 5.69 -3.85
C ARG A 61 -3.45 6.71 -3.89
N SER A 62 -4.49 6.48 -3.10
CA SER A 62 -5.50 7.51 -2.78
C SER A 62 -4.88 8.65 -1.96
N SER A 63 -5.59 9.76 -1.84
CA SER A 63 -5.17 10.93 -1.07
C SER A 63 -5.18 10.73 0.45
N ASN A 64 -5.57 9.55 0.96
CA ASN A 64 -5.70 9.26 2.39
C ASN A 64 -6.47 10.37 3.14
N SER A 65 -7.77 10.46 2.86
CA SER A 65 -8.65 11.57 3.25
C SER A 65 -9.82 11.12 4.10
#